data_AF-A0A151J1S9-F1
#
_entry.id   AF-A0A151J1S9-F1
#
_cell.length_a   1.000
_cell.length_b   1.000
_cell.length_c   1.000
_cell.angle_alpha   90.00
_cell.angle_beta   90.00
_cell.angle_gamma   90.00
#
_symmetry.space_group_name_H-M   'P 1'
#
loop_
_entity.id
_entity.type
_entity.pdbx_description
1 polymer ?
#
loop_
_entity_poly.entity_id
_entity_poly.type
_entity_poly.pdbx_seq_one_letter_code
_entity_poly.pdbx_strand_id
1 'polypeptide(L)' 'MCEVIVLFNGYSKNLGDGKMDANCTCTLIIGPKLIIIDSMPVGGGKSGGAG' A
#
# COMPACT_ATOMS: atom_id res chain seq x y z
N MET A 1 -3.11 22.01 11.93
CA MET A 1 -3.92 20.84 11.58
C MET A 1 -3.38 20.31 10.27
N CYS A 2 -3.16 19.00 10.16
CA CYS A 2 -2.74 18.39 8.90
C CYS A 2 -3.95 17.74 8.23
N GLU A 3 -3.99 17.78 6.91
CA GLU A 3 -4.95 17.01 6.11
C GLU A 3 -4.37 15.62 5.85
N VAL A 4 -5.21 14.59 5.96
CA VAL A 4 -4.83 13.20 5.75
C VAL A 4 -5.62 12.67 4.56
N ILE A 5 -4.91 12.28 3.50
CA ILE A 5 -5.50 11.80 2.26
C ILE A 5 -5.00 10.39 2.00
N VAL A 6 -5.92 9.44 1.85
CA VAL A 6 -5.58 8.10 1.39
C VAL A 6 -5.42 8.16 -0.14
N LEU A 7 -4.19 8.02 -0.63
CA LEU A 7 -3.89 8.01 -2.06
C LEU A 7 -4.28 6.68 -2.69
N PHE A 8 -4.03 5.58 -1.98
CA PHE A 8 -4.36 4.22 -2.41
C PHE A 8 -4.84 3.42 -1.21
N ASN A 9 -5.98 2.74 -1.35
CA ASN A 9 -6.44 1.77 -0.37
C ASN A 9 -5.72 0.45 -0.59
N GLY A 10 -5.02 -0.03 0.43
CA GLY A 10 -4.41 -1.34 0.42
C GLY A 10 -5.47 -2.44 0.34
N TYR A 11 -5.05 -3.60 -0.15
CA TYR A 11 -5.89 -4.78 -0.24
C TYR A 11 -5.08 -6.03 0.05
N SER A 12 -5.81 -7.11 0.34
CA SER A 12 -5.25 -8.45 0.42
C SER A 12 -6.28 -9.41 -0.16
N LYS A 13 -5.91 -10.09 -1.24
CA LYS A 13 -6.77 -11.00 -1.99
C LYS A 13 -6.11 -12.36 -2.05
N ASN A 14 -6.80 -13.36 -1.51
CA ASN A 14 -6.39 -14.75 -1.66
C ASN A 14 -6.68 -15.21 -3.09
N LEU A 15 -5.67 -15.76 -3.75
CA LEU A 15 -5.77 -16.29 -5.11
C LEU A 15 -5.85 -17.82 -5.18
N GLY A 16 -5.80 -18.51 -4.04
CA GLY A 16 -5.69 -19.97 -3.95
C GLY A 16 -4.24 -20.45 -3.97
N ASP A 17 -4.04 -21.74 -3.69
CA ASP A 17 -2.73 -22.42 -3.77
C ASP A 17 -1.59 -21.72 -3.00
N GLY A 18 -1.91 -21.16 -1.82
CA GLY A 18 -0.95 -20.43 -0.99
C GLY A 18 -0.50 -19.08 -1.54
N LYS A 19 -1.12 -18.60 -2.64
CA LYS A 19 -0.79 -17.33 -3.27
C LYS A 19 -1.70 -16.21 -2.78
N MET A 20 -1.08 -15.05 -2.59
CA MET A 20 -1.73 -13.81 -2.20
C MET A 20 -1.37 -12.73 -3.20
N ASP A 21 -2.36 -11.96 -3.62
CA ASP A 21 -2.18 -10.66 -4.27
C ASP A 21 -2.53 -9.61 -3.23
N ALA A 22 -1.54 -8.83 -2.82
CA ALA A 22 -1.67 -7.91 -1.71
C ALA A 22 -0.86 -6.64 -1.95
N ASN A 23 -1.36 -5.53 -1.44
CA ASN A 23 -0.72 -4.23 -1.52
C ASN A 23 -0.97 -3.39 -0.27
N CYS A 24 -0.13 -2.39 -0.04
CA CYS A 24 -0.23 -1.48 1.10
C CYS A 24 -1.16 -0.28 0.81
N THR A 25 -1.64 0.34 1.89
CA THR A 25 -2.34 1.63 1.82
C THR A 25 -1.30 2.74 1.77
N CYS A 26 -1.33 3.59 0.75
CA CYS A 26 -0.49 4.78 0.70
C CYS A 26 -1.27 5.99 1.20
N THR A 27 -0.71 6.71 2.17
CA THR A 27 -1.33 7.92 2.74
C THR A 27 -0.43 9.13 2.55
N LEU A 28 -1.02 10.24 2.14
CA LEU A 28 -0.40 11.55 2.08
C LEU A 28 -0.87 12.37 3.28
N ILE A 29 0.09 12.92 4.02
CA ILE A 29 -0.18 13.94 5.04
C ILE A 29 0.27 15.29 4.49
N ILE A 30 -0.68 16.22 4.39
CA ILE A 30 -0.43 17.61 3.99
C ILE A 30 -0.39 18.47 5.26
N GLY A 31 0.80 19.00 5.54
CA GLY A 31 1.05 19.97 6.60
C GLY A 31 2.17 20.93 6.18
N PRO A 32 2.97 21.45 7.14
CA PRO A 32 4.14 22.28 6.82
C PRO A 32 5.20 21.58 5.96
N LYS A 33 5.16 20.25 5.91
CA LYS A 33 5.91 19.39 4.99
C LYS A 33 4.93 18.40 4.35
N LEU A 34 5.21 18.00 3.11
CA LEU A 34 4.55 16.84 2.50
C LEU A 34 5.21 15.56 3.02
N ILE A 35 4.39 14.64 3.52
CA ILE A 35 4.84 13.34 4.02
C ILE A 35 4.04 12.24 3.33
N ILE A 36 4.74 11.29 2.70
CA ILE A 36 4.14 10.06 2.18
C ILE A 36 4.43 8.95 3.18
N ILE A 37 3.37 8.27 3.63
CA ILE A 37 3.44 7.08 4.48
C ILE A 37 3.09 5.88 3.63
N ASP A 38 3.99 4.89 3.67
CA ASP A 38 4.05 3.70 2.82
C ASP A 38 4.13 4.02 1.32
N SER A 39 5.07 3.38 0.61
CA SER A 39 5.22 3.54 -0.83
C SER A 39 5.20 2.19 -1.52
N MET A 40 4.48 2.13 -2.64
CA MET A 40 4.51 0.95 -3.49
C MET A 40 5.82 0.92 -4.29
N PRO A 41 6.52 -0.22 -4.38
CA PRO A 41 7.57 -0.38 -5.37
C PRO A 41 6.98 -0.31 -6.78
N VAL A 42 7.77 0.21 -7.72
CA VAL A 42 7.39 0.55 -9.12
C VAL A 42 6.73 -0.60 -9.90
N GLY A 43 6.81 -1.86 -9.43
CA GLY A 43 6.22 -3.04 -10.06
C GLY A 43 4.86 -3.52 -9.52
N GLY A 44 4.28 -2.86 -8.51
CA GLY A 44 3.04 -3.31 -7.85
C GLY A 44 3.28 -4.55 -6.96
N GLY A 45 2.61 -4.60 -5.81
CA GLY A 45 2.83 -5.62 -4.78
C GLY A 45 2.61 -7.05 -5.27
N LYS A 46 3.68 -7.72 -5.72
CA LYS A 46 3.73 -9.18 -5.84
C LYS A 46 4.40 -9.73 -4.58
N SER A 47 3.63 -9.90 -3.51
CA SER A 47 4.08 -10.75 -2.40
C SER A 47 4.11 -12.19 -2.89
N GLY A 48 5.30 -12.68 -3.27
CA GLY A 48 5.52 -14.10 -3.47
C GLY A 48 5.22 -14.85 -2.17
N GLY A 49 4.23 -15.73 -2.19
CA GLY A 49 3.94 -16.62 -1.06
C GLY A 49 5.15 -17.52 -0.81
N ALA A 50 5.69 -17.47 0.40
CA ALA A 50 6.64 -18.47 0.87
C ALA A 50 5.87 -19.79 1.05
N GLY A 51 6.08 -20.71 0.12
CA GLY A 51 5.73 -22.12 0.20
C GLY A 51 6.98 -22.96 0.15
#